data_AF-A0A1G0CSD8-F1
#
_entry.id   AF-A0A1G0CSD8-F1
#
_cell.length_a   1.000
_cell.length_b   1.000
_cell.length_c   1.000
_cell.angle_alpha   90.00
_cell.angle_beta   90.00
_cell.angle_gamma   90.00
#
_symmetry.space_group_name_H-M   'P 1'
#
loop_
_entity.id
_entity.type
_entity.pdbx_description
1 polymer ?
#
loop_
_entity_poly.entity_id
_entity_poly.type
_entity_poly.pdbx_seq_one_letter_code
_entity_poly.pdbx_strand_id
1 'polypeptide(L)'
;MFSPVAYLNQDQVYNEINAVISNVQNNREFLSSVDRSMLLARVFNMLVAGVTCLKHEGFGEELEWRILYAPKRWPSPLIKHETEIIGGIPQVVYKLPLDAAVSDTLAELDISRLFDRLIIGPSQFPLAQRDAFIDALEKAGIPDAGKRVFNSSIPIRT
;
A
#
# COMPACT_ATOMS: atom_id res chain seq x y z
N MET A 1 0.51 -8.08 -4.08
CA MET A 1 0.99 -7.24 -5.20
C MET A 1 1.39 -5.90 -4.64
N PHE A 2 2.58 -5.41 -4.99
CA PHE A 2 3.01 -4.05 -4.69
C PHE A 2 2.79 -3.21 -5.95
N SER A 3 2.20 -2.03 -5.81
CA SER A 3 2.02 -1.12 -6.94
C SER A 3 2.15 0.33 -6.45
N PRO A 4 2.91 1.18 -7.14
CA PRO A 4 2.81 2.62 -6.93
C PRO A 4 1.41 3.08 -7.33
N VAL A 5 0.95 4.17 -6.71
CA VAL A 5 -0.29 4.84 -7.07
C VAL A 5 -0.02 5.73 -8.28
N ALA A 6 -0.86 5.61 -9.31
CA ALA A 6 -0.91 6.53 -10.42
C ALA A 6 -1.74 7.76 -10.03
N TYR A 7 -1.21 8.95 -10.33
CA TYR A 7 -1.83 10.23 -10.06
C TYR A 7 -2.23 10.85 -11.39
N LEU A 8 -3.43 10.49 -11.87
CA LEU A 8 -3.88 10.82 -13.22
C LEU A 8 -5.21 11.57 -13.17
N ASN A 9 -5.35 12.53 -14.07
CA ASN A 9 -6.64 13.13 -14.37
C ASN A 9 -7.47 12.23 -15.30
N GLN A 10 -8.72 12.61 -15.54
CA GLN A 10 -9.66 11.83 -16.33
C GLN A 10 -9.17 11.53 -17.76
N ASP A 11 -8.60 12.51 -18.46
CA ASP A 11 -8.12 12.34 -19.83
C ASP A 11 -6.93 11.39 -19.89
N GLN A 12 -6.02 11.48 -18.91
CA GLN A 12 -4.88 10.59 -18.80
C GLN A 12 -5.33 9.14 -18.54
N VAL A 13 -6.34 8.92 -17.69
CA VAL A 13 -6.92 7.58 -17.50
C VAL A 13 -7.49 7.03 -18.79
N TYR A 14 -8.23 7.84 -19.56
CA TYR A 14 -8.73 7.41 -20.87
C TYR A 14 -7.62 7.05 -21.85
N ASN A 15 -6.54 7.83 -21.87
CA ASN A 15 -5.39 7.56 -22.72
C ASN A 15 -4.73 6.21 -22.37
N GLU A 16 -4.56 5.90 -21.08
CA GLU A 16 -4.01 4.60 -20.65
C GLU A 16 -4.90 3.43 -21.08
N ILE A 17 -6.22 3.52 -20.89
CA ILE A 17 -7.15 2.48 -21.32
C ILE A 17 -7.15 2.32 -22.86
N ASN A 18 -7.15 3.42 -23.60
CA ASN A 18 -7.10 3.40 -25.06
C ASN A 18 -5.77 2.81 -25.59
N ALA A 19 -4.66 3.08 -24.89
CA ALA A 19 -3.37 2.47 -25.22
C ALA A 19 -3.41 0.96 -25.02
N VAL A 20 -3.99 0.47 -23.92
CA VAL A 20 -4.17 -0.98 -23.70
C VAL A 20 -5.04 -1.61 -24.78
N ILE A 21 -6.18 -0.99 -25.14
CA ILE A 21 -7.07 -1.49 -26.20
C ILE A 21 -6.32 -1.57 -27.53
N SER A 22 -5.63 -0.50 -27.91
CA SER A 22 -4.85 -0.44 -29.15
C SER A 22 -3.75 -1.49 -29.17
N ASN A 23 -3.04 -1.69 -28.05
CA ASN A 23 -2.00 -2.70 -27.94
C ASN A 23 -2.56 -4.13 -28.06
N VAL A 24 -3.73 -4.41 -27.48
CA VAL A 24 -4.38 -5.72 -27.64
C VAL A 24 -4.77 -5.96 -29.10
N GLN A 25 -5.33 -4.95 -29.77
CA GLN A 25 -5.71 -5.04 -31.18
C GLN A 25 -4.49 -5.27 -32.09
N ASN A 26 -3.43 -4.47 -31.90
CA ASN A 26 -2.21 -4.52 -32.71
C ASN A 26 -1.42 -5.81 -32.52
N ASN A 27 -1.51 -6.44 -31.35
CA ASN A 27 -0.76 -7.66 -31.03
C ASN A 27 -1.64 -8.92 -31.00
N ARG A 28 -2.84 -8.88 -31.60
CA ARG A 28 -3.83 -9.98 -31.54
C ARG A 28 -3.30 -11.35 -31.95
N GLU A 29 -2.41 -11.40 -32.96
CA GLU A 29 -1.86 -12.66 -33.48
C GLU A 29 -0.88 -13.29 -32.51
N PHE A 30 -0.06 -12.47 -31.84
CA PHE A 30 0.77 -12.96 -30.74
C PHE A 30 -0.10 -13.38 -29.56
N LEU A 31 -1.06 -12.53 -29.16
CA LEU A 31 -1.92 -12.80 -28.00
C LEU A 31 -2.81 -14.04 -28.17
N SER A 32 -3.16 -14.43 -29.40
CA SER A 32 -3.89 -15.68 -29.66
C SER A 32 -3.03 -16.94 -29.48
N SER A 33 -1.70 -16.81 -29.52
CA SER A 33 -0.77 -17.90 -29.19
C SER A 33 -0.53 -18.07 -27.69
N VAL A 34 -0.95 -17.11 -26.88
CA VAL A 34 -0.78 -17.10 -25.43
C VAL A 34 -1.92 -17.87 -24.76
N ASP A 35 -1.63 -18.59 -23.67
CA ASP A 35 -2.67 -19.26 -22.89
C ASP A 35 -3.78 -18.28 -22.46
N ARG A 36 -5.03 -18.65 -22.74
CA ARG A 36 -6.20 -17.81 -22.50
C ARG A 36 -6.37 -17.46 -21.03
N SER A 37 -6.13 -18.42 -20.13
CA SER A 37 -6.32 -18.20 -18.70
C SER A 37 -5.28 -17.21 -18.16
N MET A 38 -4.04 -17.31 -18.64
CA MET A 38 -2.98 -16.36 -18.33
C MET A 38 -3.32 -14.96 -18.86
N LEU A 39 -3.76 -14.84 -20.11
CA LEU A 39 -4.13 -13.54 -20.68
C LEU A 39 -5.25 -12.86 -19.88
N LEU A 40 -6.32 -13.60 -19.57
CA LEU A 40 -7.42 -13.09 -18.75
C LEU A 40 -6.95 -12.67 -17.36
N ALA A 41 -6.12 -13.48 -16.70
CA ALA A 41 -5.57 -13.13 -15.40
C ALA A 41 -4.73 -11.84 -15.44
N ARG A 42 -3.95 -11.63 -16.50
CA ARG A 42 -3.15 -10.41 -16.69
C ARG A 42 -4.03 -9.17 -16.86
N VAL A 43 -5.03 -9.23 -17.74
CA VAL A 43 -5.97 -8.12 -17.94
C VAL A 43 -6.74 -7.84 -16.65
N PHE A 44 -7.22 -8.88 -15.96
CA PHE A 44 -7.92 -8.71 -14.70
C PHE A 44 -7.05 -8.01 -13.65
N ASN A 45 -5.79 -8.41 -13.49
CA ASN A 45 -4.89 -7.81 -12.51
C ASN A 45 -4.52 -6.36 -12.85
N MET A 46 -4.39 -6.05 -14.14
CA MET A 46 -4.21 -4.68 -14.61
C MET A 46 -5.42 -3.81 -14.23
N LEU A 47 -6.65 -4.30 -14.40
CA LEU A 47 -7.86 -3.59 -13.97
C LEU A 47 -7.95 -3.43 -12.45
N VAL A 48 -7.60 -4.48 -11.68
CA VAL A 48 -7.52 -4.37 -10.21
C VAL A 48 -6.55 -3.27 -9.83
N ALA A 49 -5.32 -3.30 -10.34
CA ALA A 49 -4.33 -2.27 -10.08
C ALA A 49 -4.85 -0.88 -10.49
N GLY A 50 -5.45 -0.75 -11.67
CA GLY A 50 -6.01 0.53 -12.15
C GLY A 50 -7.09 1.11 -11.25
N VAL A 51 -7.97 0.27 -10.68
CA VAL A 51 -9.02 0.75 -9.75
C VAL A 51 -8.47 0.99 -8.34
N THR A 52 -7.57 0.12 -7.88
CA THR A 52 -7.08 0.17 -6.51
C THR A 52 -5.82 0.98 -6.33
N CYS A 53 -5.16 1.45 -7.38
CA CYS A 53 -3.91 2.22 -7.35
C CYS A 53 -3.98 3.47 -8.23
N LEU A 54 -5.15 4.10 -8.26
CA LEU A 54 -5.36 5.39 -8.89
C LEU A 54 -5.80 6.41 -7.84
N LYS A 55 -5.24 7.61 -7.91
CA LYS A 55 -5.67 8.80 -7.17
C LYS A 55 -5.75 10.00 -8.11
N HIS A 56 -6.51 11.01 -7.67
CA HIS A 56 -6.56 12.30 -8.33
C HIS A 56 -5.17 12.96 -8.33
N GLU A 57 -4.81 13.67 -9.40
CA GLU A 57 -3.48 14.27 -9.57
C GLU A 57 -3.11 15.28 -8.49
N GLY A 58 -4.11 15.91 -7.89
CA GLY A 58 -3.97 16.84 -6.76
C GLY A 58 -3.40 16.25 -5.46
N PHE A 59 -3.20 14.92 -5.40
CA PHE A 59 -2.52 14.23 -4.29
C PHE A 59 -1.11 13.74 -4.66
N GLY A 60 -0.55 14.21 -5.77
CA GLY A 60 0.74 13.74 -6.30
C GLY A 60 1.92 13.87 -5.33
N GLU A 61 1.80 14.71 -4.30
CA GLU A 61 2.81 14.86 -3.25
C GLU A 61 2.94 13.63 -2.33
N GLU A 62 1.91 12.78 -2.25
CA GLU A 62 1.89 11.65 -1.31
C GLU A 62 2.82 10.50 -1.74
N LEU A 63 3.11 10.36 -3.04
CA LEU A 63 3.97 9.32 -3.61
C LEU A 63 3.67 7.90 -3.06
N GLU A 64 2.38 7.58 -2.94
CA GLU A 64 1.88 6.41 -2.23
C GLU A 64 2.22 5.09 -2.95
N TRP A 65 2.54 4.08 -2.15
CA TRP A 65 2.61 2.68 -2.58
C TRP A 65 1.52 1.87 -1.91
N ARG A 66 0.85 0.99 -2.67
CA ARG A 66 -0.20 0.10 -2.16
C ARG A 66 0.23 -1.35 -2.20
N ILE A 67 -0.10 -2.05 -1.12
CA ILE A 67 0.02 -3.51 -1.02
C ILE A 67 -1.38 -4.10 -1.11
N LEU A 68 -1.61 -4.90 -2.15
CA LEU A 68 -2.88 -5.55 -2.41
C LEU A 68 -2.74 -7.04 -2.11
N TYR A 69 -3.48 -7.48 -1.09
CA TYR A 69 -3.57 -8.89 -0.71
C TYR A 69 -4.98 -9.41 -0.95
N ALA A 70 -5.08 -10.48 -1.76
CA ALA A 70 -6.35 -11.13 -2.09
C ALA A 70 -6.25 -12.61 -1.70
N PRO A 71 -6.54 -12.99 -0.45
CA PRO A 71 -6.22 -14.30 0.12
C PRO A 71 -6.83 -15.47 -0.65
N LYS A 72 -8.02 -15.29 -1.24
CA LYS A 72 -8.69 -16.33 -2.05
C LYS A 72 -8.04 -16.56 -3.42
N ARG A 73 -7.21 -15.63 -3.91
CA ARG A 73 -6.56 -15.69 -5.22
C ARG A 73 -5.04 -15.86 -5.11
N TRP A 74 -4.43 -15.16 -4.16
CA TRP A 74 -3.00 -15.14 -3.89
C TRP A 74 -2.78 -15.42 -2.41
N PRO A 75 -3.06 -16.64 -1.93
CA PRO A 75 -2.78 -16.98 -0.55
C PRO A 75 -1.27 -16.86 -0.28
N SER A 76 -0.93 -16.36 0.90
CA SER A 76 0.45 -16.33 1.38
C SER A 76 0.53 -17.12 2.68
N PRO A 77 1.51 -18.04 2.84
CA PRO A 77 1.73 -18.71 4.11
C PRO A 77 2.25 -17.76 5.20
N LEU A 78 2.82 -16.61 4.81
CA LEU A 78 3.40 -15.62 5.72
C LEU A 78 2.36 -14.62 6.25
N ILE A 79 1.30 -14.33 5.48
CA ILE A 79 0.26 -13.39 5.90
C ILE A 79 -0.78 -14.15 6.73
N LYS A 80 -0.81 -13.88 8.02
CA LYS A 80 -1.81 -14.43 8.95
C LYS A 80 -3.02 -13.51 9.07
N HIS A 81 -4.10 -14.02 9.64
CA HIS A 81 -5.28 -13.21 9.93
C HIS A 81 -5.82 -13.52 11.33
N GLU A 82 -6.37 -12.49 11.96
CA GLU A 82 -7.02 -12.57 13.26
C GLU A 82 -8.32 -11.74 13.23
N THR A 83 -9.25 -12.05 14.13
CA THR A 83 -10.45 -11.22 14.31
C THR A 83 -10.14 -10.15 15.34
N GLU A 84 -10.15 -8.90 14.92
CA GLU A 84 -9.88 -7.73 15.75
C GLU A 84 -11.15 -6.89 15.88
N ILE A 85 -11.34 -6.22 17.03
CA ILE A 85 -12.46 -5.32 17.24
C ILE A 85 -12.03 -3.91 16.85
N ILE A 86 -12.54 -3.41 15.71
CA ILE A 86 -12.25 -2.06 15.21
C ILE A 86 -13.54 -1.25 15.27
N GLY A 87 -13.55 -0.17 16.05
CA GLY A 87 -14.74 0.67 16.24
C GLY A 87 -15.93 -0.10 16.85
N GLY A 88 -15.66 -1.10 17.68
CA GLY A 88 -16.69 -1.97 18.28
C GLY A 88 -17.20 -3.10 17.37
N ILE A 89 -16.71 -3.20 16.13
CA ILE A 89 -17.13 -4.21 15.16
C ILE A 89 -16.01 -5.25 14.99
N PRO A 90 -16.28 -6.55 15.20
CA PRO A 90 -15.34 -7.61 14.88
C PRO A 90 -15.07 -7.67 13.37
N GLN A 91 -13.81 -7.57 12.97
CA GLN A 91 -13.36 -7.60 11.58
C GLN A 91 -12.16 -8.53 11.42
N VAL A 92 -12.08 -9.24 10.29
CA VAL A 92 -10.89 -10.05 9.96
C VAL A 92 -9.79 -9.12 9.46
N VAL A 93 -8.69 -9.05 10.21
CA VAL A 93 -7.50 -8.25 9.88
C VAL A 93 -6.40 -9.18 9.41
N TYR A 94 -5.80 -8.85 8.25
CA TYR A 94 -4.64 -9.56 7.73
C TYR A 94 -3.36 -8.85 8.18
N LYS A 95 -2.42 -9.61 8.77
CA LYS A 95 -1.17 -9.11 9.34
C LYS A 95 -0.02 -9.40 8.38
N LEU A 96 0.55 -8.35 7.78
CA LEU A 96 1.76 -8.42 6.96
C LEU A 96 2.98 -8.34 7.88
N PRO A 97 3.83 -9.38 7.94
CA PRO A 97 5.05 -9.31 8.73
C PRO A 97 6.05 -8.35 8.06
N LEU A 98 6.39 -7.27 8.77
CA LEU A 98 7.45 -6.32 8.41
C LEU A 98 8.66 -6.54 9.32
N ASP A 99 9.10 -7.78 9.41
CA ASP A 99 10.13 -8.26 10.33
C ASP A 99 11.02 -9.26 9.58
N ALA A 100 12.31 -8.96 9.48
CA ALA A 100 13.28 -9.80 8.79
C ALA A 100 13.42 -11.20 9.41
N ALA A 101 13.12 -11.38 10.70
CA ALA A 101 13.20 -12.67 11.37
C ALA A 101 12.13 -13.67 10.89
N VAL A 102 11.05 -13.18 10.26
CA VAL A 102 9.93 -14.03 9.81
C VAL A 102 10.26 -14.75 8.50
N SER A 103 11.00 -14.11 7.60
CA SER A 103 11.38 -14.68 6.31
C SER A 103 12.50 -13.89 5.65
N ASP A 104 13.52 -14.57 5.13
CA ASP A 104 14.59 -13.94 4.36
C ASP A 104 14.06 -13.16 3.15
N THR A 105 12.97 -13.64 2.52
CA THR A 105 12.32 -12.96 1.39
C THR A 105 11.68 -11.62 1.75
N LEU A 106 11.43 -11.37 3.04
CA LEU A 106 10.86 -10.12 3.54
C LEU A 106 11.88 -9.31 4.35
N ALA A 107 13.15 -9.71 4.39
CA ALA A 107 14.18 -9.01 5.15
C ALA A 107 14.39 -7.56 4.68
N GLU A 108 14.09 -7.26 3.42
CA GLU A 108 14.11 -5.89 2.89
C GLU A 108 12.89 -5.06 3.32
N LEU A 109 11.81 -5.72 3.76
CA LEU A 109 10.60 -5.07 4.26
C LEU A 109 10.60 -4.92 5.79
N ASP A 110 11.75 -5.12 6.43
CA ASP A 110 11.90 -4.90 7.85
C ASP A 110 11.55 -3.45 8.21
N ILE A 111 10.64 -3.27 9.17
CA ILE A 111 10.13 -1.95 9.53
C ILE A 111 11.24 -1.02 10.04
N SER A 112 12.30 -1.55 10.68
CA SER A 112 13.42 -0.73 11.14
C SER A 112 14.21 -0.10 9.98
N ARG A 113 14.18 -0.73 8.80
CA ARG A 113 14.81 -0.27 7.56
C ARG A 113 13.87 0.60 6.71
N LEU A 114 12.58 0.23 6.66
CA LEU A 114 11.58 0.93 5.85
C LEU A 114 11.08 2.22 6.48
N PHE A 115 10.94 2.23 7.81
CA PHE A 115 10.53 3.42 8.53
C PHE A 115 11.60 4.49 8.28
N ASP A 116 11.19 5.73 7.99
CA ASP A 116 12.07 6.90 7.92
C ASP A 116 11.77 7.82 9.11
N ARG A 117 10.54 8.33 9.15
CA ARG A 117 10.02 9.17 10.22
C ARG A 117 8.49 9.08 10.33
N LEU A 118 7.96 9.47 11.47
CA LEU A 118 6.53 9.67 11.70
C LEU A 118 6.27 11.15 11.95
N ILE A 119 5.29 11.72 11.25
CA ILE A 119 4.84 13.11 11.43
C ILE A 119 3.43 13.08 12.01
N ILE A 120 3.23 13.74 13.14
CA ILE A 120 1.96 13.82 13.87
C ILE A 120 1.27 15.13 13.50
N GLY A 121 0.10 15.09 12.87
CA GLY A 121 -0.78 16.26 12.90
C GLY A 121 -1.89 16.32 11.86
N PRO A 122 -2.66 17.42 11.86
CA PRO A 122 -2.87 18.30 13.02
C PRO A 122 -3.68 17.57 14.10
N SER A 123 -3.36 17.76 15.38
CA SER A 123 -3.98 17.02 16.49
C SER A 123 -4.13 17.87 17.74
N GLN A 124 -5.19 17.64 18.51
CA GLN A 124 -5.42 18.29 19.82
C GLN A 124 -4.45 17.80 20.89
N PHE A 125 -3.86 16.62 20.72
CA PHE A 125 -2.99 15.98 21.72
C PHE A 125 -1.66 15.51 21.13
N PRO A 126 -0.88 16.40 20.46
CA PRO A 126 0.29 15.99 19.69
C PRO A 126 1.42 15.45 20.59
N LEU A 127 1.57 15.99 21.81
CA LEU A 127 2.60 15.51 22.76
C LEU A 127 2.27 14.11 23.29
N ALA A 128 1.02 13.87 23.72
CA ALA A 128 0.62 12.54 24.19
C ALA A 128 0.72 11.48 23.10
N GLN A 129 0.32 11.83 21.86
CA GLN A 129 0.51 10.95 20.70
C GLN A 129 1.98 10.69 20.43
N ARG A 130 2.83 11.72 20.50
CA ARG A 130 4.27 11.59 20.31
C ARG A 130 4.87 10.59 21.29
N ASP A 131 4.59 10.74 22.57
CA ASP A 131 5.15 9.85 23.59
C ASP A 131 4.66 8.40 23.40
N ALA A 132 3.38 8.22 23.08
CA ALA A 132 2.81 6.91 22.78
C ALA A 132 3.44 6.25 21.54
N PHE A 133 3.68 7.02 20.47
CA PHE A 133 4.33 6.50 19.26
C PHE A 133 5.80 6.18 19.48
N ILE A 134 6.53 6.98 20.28
CA ILE A 134 7.92 6.68 20.64
C ILE A 134 7.99 5.34 21.36
N ASP A 135 7.19 5.15 22.41
CA ASP A 135 7.14 3.90 23.17
C ASP A 135 6.78 2.69 22.28
N ALA A 136 5.80 2.85 21.38
CA ALA A 136 5.42 1.79 20.44
C ALA A 136 6.54 1.44 19.44
N LEU A 137 7.22 2.45 18.89
CA LEU A 137 8.33 2.26 17.95
C LEU A 137 9.55 1.61 18.63
N GLU A 138 9.87 2.01 19.86
CA GLU A 138 10.95 1.40 20.66
C GLU A 138 10.65 -0.07 20.95
N LYS A 139 9.41 -0.40 21.34
CA LYS A 139 8.96 -1.79 21.53
C LYS A 139 9.00 -2.61 20.23
N ALA A 140 8.82 -1.96 19.09
CA ALA A 140 8.98 -2.58 17.77
C ALA A 140 10.44 -2.67 17.30
N GLY A 141 11.42 -2.28 18.12
CA GLY A 141 12.84 -2.38 17.80
C GLY A 141 13.37 -1.27 16.90
N ILE A 142 12.65 -0.15 16.75
CA ILE A 142 13.09 0.99 15.95
C ILE A 142 14.14 1.78 16.75
N PRO A 143 15.39 1.89 16.26
CA PRO A 143 16.41 2.68 16.94
C PRO A 143 16.09 4.18 16.84
N ASP A 144 16.49 4.93 17.87
CA ASP A 144 16.38 6.39 17.92
C ASP A 144 14.96 6.94 17.66
N ALA A 145 13.90 6.20 18.03
CA ALA A 145 12.51 6.56 17.74
C ALA A 145 12.17 8.01 18.10
N GLY A 146 12.63 8.51 19.26
CA GLY A 146 12.42 9.89 19.70
C GLY A 146 12.96 10.97 18.76
N LYS A 147 13.99 10.67 17.96
CA LYS A 147 14.55 11.58 16.93
C LYS A 147 13.80 11.51 15.60
N ARG A 148 12.90 10.53 15.46
CA ARG A 148 12.21 10.18 14.21
C ARG A 148 10.71 10.46 14.26
N VAL A 149 10.20 10.89 15.41
CA VAL A 149 8.80 11.30 15.60
C VAL A 149 8.72 12.81 15.75
N PHE A 150 8.01 13.45 14.83
CA PHE A 150 7.89 14.91 14.69
C PHE A 150 6.44 15.36 14.83
N ASN A 151 6.22 16.51 15.44
CA ASN A 151 4.92 17.16 15.41
C ASN A 151 4.86 18.10 14.20
N SER A 152 3.78 18.00 13.43
CA SER A 152 3.47 18.93 12.35
C SER A 152 3.26 20.34 12.91
N SER A 153 3.76 21.33 12.19
CA SER A 153 3.50 22.75 12.46
C SER A 153 2.17 23.24 11.90
N ILE A 154 1.44 22.39 11.16
CA ILE A 154 0.15 22.73 10.58
C ILE A 154 -0.90 22.84 11.71
N PRO A 155 -1.60 23.98 11.86
CA PRO A 155 -2.59 24.15 12.91
C PRO A 155 -3.84 23.30 12.65
N ILE A 156 -4.53 22.93 13.74
CA ILE A 156 -5.87 22.32 13.66
C ILE A 156 -6.83 23.36 13.08
N ARG A 157 -7.60 22.97 12.07
CA ARG A 157 -8.74 23.76 11.61
C ARG A 157 -9.91 23.50 12.57
N THR A 158 -10.30 24.52 13.32
CA THR A 158 -11.46 24.51 14.22
C THR A 158 -12.68 25.12 13.55
#